data_AF-A0A366LKR2-F1
#
_entry.id   AF-A0A366LKR2-F1
#
_cell.length_a   1.000
_cell.length_b   1.000
_cell.length_c   1.000
_cell.angle_alpha   90.00
_cell.angle_beta   90.00
_cell.angle_gamma   90.00
#
_symmetry.space_group_name_H-M   'P 1'
#
loop_
_entity.id
_entity.type
_entity.pdbx_description
1 polymer ?
#
loop_
_entity_poly.entity_id
_entity_poly.type
_entity_poly.pdbx_seq_one_letter_code
_entity_poly.pdbx_strand_id
1 'polypeptide(L)'
;MDSHKGVGLDVEPSALGPAWLRFWERADRTSCGVQVSRPGFAKFVTEVRAGHIMPETNHGLLVLRIGDADPDRSGVVLTTPESWRTFVTQAYAGAFDRFLRM
;
A
#
# COMPACT_ATOMS: atom_id res chain seq x y z
N MET A 1 4.14 21.27 -19.62
CA MET A 1 3.16 20.24 -19.23
C MET A 1 3.65 19.65 -17.92
N ASP A 2 3.18 20.25 -16.84
CA ASP A 2 3.61 19.97 -15.49
C ASP A 2 3.17 18.58 -15.03
N SER A 3 4.15 17.70 -14.86
CA SER A 3 4.26 16.68 -13.82
C SER A 3 2.94 16.21 -13.17
N HIS A 4 2.42 15.06 -13.59
CA HIS A 4 1.60 14.17 -12.73
C HIS A 4 2.45 13.59 -11.56
N LYS A 5 3.18 14.45 -10.84
CA LYS A 5 3.86 14.10 -9.60
C LYS A 5 2.82 14.11 -8.48
N GLY A 6 2.26 12.96 -8.13
CA GLY A 6 1.93 12.76 -6.72
C GLY A 6 0.75 11.88 -6.32
N VAL A 7 -0.10 11.38 -7.22
CA VAL A 7 -1.24 10.56 -6.81
C VAL A 7 -0.86 9.07 -6.84
N GLY A 8 -1.20 8.32 -5.80
CA GLY A 8 -1.08 6.87 -5.78
C GLY A 8 -0.48 6.30 -4.51
N LEU A 9 -0.76 5.02 -4.29
CA LEU A 9 -0.12 4.22 -3.26
C LEU A 9 1.24 3.73 -3.75
N ASP A 10 2.27 3.92 -2.94
CA ASP A 10 3.64 3.53 -3.24
C ASP A 10 4.17 2.48 -2.27
N VAL A 11 5.17 1.74 -2.74
CA VAL A 11 5.90 0.75 -1.98
C VAL A 11 7.40 0.81 -2.28
N GLU A 12 8.22 0.74 -1.24
CA GLU A 12 9.68 0.70 -1.34
C GLU A 12 10.32 -0.17 -0.25
N PRO A 13 11.60 -0.58 -0.40
CA PRO A 13 12.33 -1.26 0.66
C PRO A 13 12.40 -0.45 1.96
N SER A 14 12.20 -1.10 3.10
CA SER A 14 12.26 -0.46 4.40
C SER A 14 13.69 -0.42 4.97
N ALA A 15 13.96 0.60 5.80
CA ALA A 15 15.17 0.68 6.62
C ALA A 15 15.21 -0.37 7.75
N LEU A 16 14.10 -1.04 8.05
CA LEU A 16 14.04 -2.13 9.04
C LEU A 16 14.74 -3.41 8.56
N GLY A 17 15.14 -3.48 7.28
CA GLY A 17 15.89 -4.58 6.71
C GLY A 17 15.23 -5.18 5.46
N PRO A 18 15.90 -6.13 4.79
CA PRO A 18 15.50 -6.62 3.47
C PRO A 18 14.14 -7.34 3.47
N ALA A 19 13.68 -7.86 4.60
CA ALA A 19 12.39 -8.53 4.74
C ALA A 19 11.19 -7.55 4.84
N TRP A 20 11.45 -6.26 4.95
CA TRP A 20 10.44 -5.24 5.24
C TRP A 20 10.29 -4.26 4.08
N LEU A 21 9.06 -3.79 3.90
CA LEU A 21 8.66 -2.77 2.94
C LEU A 21 7.95 -1.63 3.67
N ARG A 22 8.06 -0.44 3.09
CA ARG A 22 7.26 0.72 3.47
C ARG A 22 6.16 0.89 2.45
N PHE A 23 4.93 1.08 2.91
CA PHE A 23 3.75 1.30 2.07
C PHE A 23 3.04 2.60 2.49
N TRP A 24 2.71 3.48 1.56
CA TRP A 24 2.12 4.80 1.90
C TRP A 24 1.34 5.42 0.74
N GLU A 25 0.49 6.39 1.07
CA GLU A 25 -0.14 7.28 0.09
C GLU A 25 0.83 8.42 -0.27
N ARG A 26 1.21 8.55 -1.54
CA ARG A 26 2.18 9.55 -2.00
C ARG A 26 1.70 10.99 -1.77
N ALA A 27 0.39 11.21 -1.81
CA ALA A 27 -0.21 12.51 -1.50
C ALA A 27 -0.12 12.87 0.00
N ASP A 28 -0.04 11.87 0.89
CA ASP A 28 0.12 12.09 2.32
C ASP A 28 1.60 12.17 2.70
N ARG A 29 2.17 13.36 2.52
CA ARG A 29 3.56 13.65 2.88
C ARG A 29 3.82 13.71 4.39
N THR A 30 2.77 13.74 5.19
CA THR A 30 2.88 13.78 6.66
C THR A 30 2.93 12.40 7.28
N SER A 31 2.48 11.38 6.56
CA SER A 31 2.59 9.99 6.97
C SER A 31 3.99 9.44 6.70
N CYS A 32 4.55 8.77 7.71
CA CYS A 32 5.75 7.96 7.55
C CYS A 32 5.51 6.69 6.74
N GLY A 33 4.26 6.39 6.38
CA GLY A 33 3.86 5.10 5.84
C GLY A 33 3.78 4.01 6.90
N VAL A 34 3.25 2.86 6.49
CA VAL A 34 3.19 1.66 7.32
C VAL A 34 4.31 0.71 6.93
N GLN A 35 4.82 0.00 7.92
CA GLN A 35 5.82 -1.04 7.75
C GLN A 35 5.11 -2.37 7.59
N VAL A 36 5.42 -3.08 6.51
CA VAL A 36 4.80 -4.36 6.16
C VAL A 36 5.88 -5.36 5.74
N SER A 37 5.81 -6.57 6.26
CA SER A 37 6.69 -7.66 5.86
C SER A 37 6.45 -8.01 4.38
N ARG A 38 7.47 -8.51 3.68
CA ARG A 38 7.28 -9.00 2.30
C ARG A 38 6.19 -10.07 2.18
N PRO A 39 6.10 -11.10 3.07
CA PRO A 39 4.99 -12.03 3.05
C PRO A 39 3.62 -11.38 3.29
N GLY A 40 3.53 -10.43 4.22
CA GLY A 40 2.32 -9.67 4.51
C GLY A 40 1.86 -8.84 3.32
N PHE A 41 2.79 -8.15 2.66
CA PHE A 41 2.52 -7.40 1.44
C PHE A 41 2.13 -8.31 0.27
N ALA A 42 2.76 -9.48 0.16
CA ALA A 42 2.43 -10.44 -0.89
C ALA A 42 1.03 -11.00 -0.74
N LYS A 43 0.63 -11.34 0.49
CA LYS A 43 -0.73 -11.71 0.82
C LYS A 43 -1.70 -10.57 0.47
N PHE A 44 -1.40 -9.35 0.88
CA PHE A 44 -2.24 -8.18 0.58
C PHE A 44 -2.48 -8.00 -0.93
N VAL A 45 -1.42 -8.00 -1.75
CA VAL A 45 -1.53 -7.87 -3.21
C VAL A 45 -2.34 -9.03 -3.82
N THR A 46 -2.17 -10.25 -3.29
CA THR A 46 -2.94 -11.43 -3.74
C THR A 46 -4.43 -11.26 -3.46
N GLU A 47 -4.81 -10.83 -2.25
CA GLU A 47 -6.21 -10.59 -1.89
C GLU A 47 -6.82 -9.42 -2.69
N VAL A 48 -6.03 -8.40 -3.02
CA VAL A 48 -6.45 -7.30 -3.91
C VAL A 48 -6.77 -7.81 -5.32
N ARG A 49 -5.89 -8.65 -5.87
CA ARG A 49 -6.09 -9.30 -7.18
C ARG A 49 -7.26 -10.28 -7.18
N ALA A 50 -7.57 -10.89 -6.03
CA ALA A 50 -8.75 -11.74 -5.88
C ALA A 50 -10.05 -10.93 -5.71
N GLY A 51 -9.95 -9.61 -5.52
CA GLY A 51 -11.11 -8.75 -5.24
C GLY A 51 -11.66 -8.89 -3.82
N HIS A 52 -10.89 -9.50 -2.91
CA HIS A 52 -11.32 -9.75 -1.52
C HIS A 52 -11.09 -8.57 -0.59
N ILE A 53 -10.27 -7.59 -0.99
CA ILE A 53 -10.05 -6.37 -0.22
C ILE A 53 -11.06 -5.31 -0.66
N MET A 54 -12.02 -5.02 0.21
CA MET A 54 -12.93 -3.87 0.10
C MET A 54 -12.61 -2.87 1.22
N PRO A 55 -11.91 -1.75 0.91
CA PRO A 55 -11.56 -0.77 1.93
C PRO A 55 -12.80 -0.11 2.55
N GLU A 56 -12.75 0.14 3.85
CA GLU A 56 -13.75 0.94 4.55
C GLU A 56 -13.66 2.39 4.08
N THR A 57 -14.80 3.08 3.95
CA THR A 57 -14.82 4.52 3.65
C THR A 57 -14.98 5.32 4.93
N ASN A 58 -14.10 6.30 5.15
CA ASN A 58 -14.15 7.22 6.27
C ASN A 58 -13.94 8.66 5.78
N HIS A 59 -14.94 9.53 5.95
CA HIS A 59 -14.91 10.93 5.50
C HIS A 59 -14.46 11.13 4.04
N GLY A 60 -14.85 10.24 3.13
CA GLY A 60 -14.49 10.30 1.70
C GLY A 60 -13.11 9.73 1.35
N LEU A 61 -12.35 9.29 2.35
CA LEU A 61 -11.11 8.53 2.17
C LEU A 61 -11.38 7.04 2.36
N LEU A 62 -10.50 6.22 1.78
CA LEU A 62 -10.46 4.78 1.98
C LEU A 62 -9.45 4.45 3.07
N VAL A 63 -9.82 3.52 3.95
CA VAL A 63 -8.98 3.02 5.03
C VAL A 63 -8.42 1.65 4.63
N LEU A 64 -7.13 1.59 4.36
CA LEU A 64 -6.43 0.34 4.07
C LEU A 64 -5.76 -0.18 5.34
N ARG A 65 -6.16 -1.37 5.78
CA ARG A 65 -5.51 -2.06 6.90
C ARG A 65 -4.40 -2.95 6.36
N ILE A 66 -3.16 -2.51 6.54
CA ILE A 66 -1.94 -3.18 6.10
C ILE A 66 -0.77 -2.76 6.99
N GLY A 67 0.08 -3.72 7.31
CA GLY A 67 1.23 -3.54 8.19
C GLY A 67 1.19 -4.50 9.36
N ASP A 68 2.32 -5.12 9.63
CA ASP A 68 2.50 -6.20 10.60
C ASP A 68 3.81 -6.05 11.39
N ALA A 69 4.46 -4.90 11.30
CA ALA A 69 5.72 -4.62 12.00
C ALA A 69 5.54 -4.34 13.50
N ASP A 70 4.40 -3.80 13.89
CA ASP A 70 4.13 -3.38 15.26
C ASP A 70 2.67 -3.75 15.61
N PRO A 71 2.43 -4.69 16.55
CA PRO A 71 1.08 -5.07 16.94
C PRO A 71 0.34 -3.96 17.70
N ASP A 72 1.06 -3.00 18.29
CA ASP A 72 0.51 -1.87 19.05
C ASP A 72 0.20 -0.67 18.17
N ARG A 73 0.69 -0.66 16.92
CA ARG A 73 0.34 0.36 15.92
C ARG A 73 -0.58 -0.23 14.87
N SER A 74 -1.77 0.34 14.75
CA SER A 74 -2.69 0.02 13.66
C SER A 74 -2.02 0.32 12.32
N GLY A 75 -1.64 -0.72 11.58
CA GLY A 75 -1.17 -0.61 10.19
C GLY A 75 -2.30 -0.08 9.32
N VAL A 76 -2.42 1.24 9.24
CA VAL A 76 -3.48 1.93 8.50
C VAL A 76 -2.86 2.92 7.53
N VAL A 77 -3.29 2.84 6.27
CA VAL A 77 -3.02 3.85 5.25
C VAL A 77 -4.34 4.45 4.82
N LEU A 78 -4.46 5.77 4.93
CA LEU A 78 -5.57 6.51 4.34
C LEU A 78 -5.21 6.83 2.89
N THR A 79 -6.14 6.59 1.98
CA THR A 79 -5.93 6.80 0.54
C THR A 79 -7.19 7.33 -0.12
N THR A 80 -7.05 7.90 -1.31
CA THR A 80 -8.21 8.34 -2.11
C THR A 80 -8.75 7.17 -2.95
N PRO A 81 -10.04 7.20 -3.36
CA PRO A 81 -10.58 6.24 -4.32
C PRO A 81 -9.80 6.16 -5.64
N GLU A 82 -9.20 7.27 -6.07
CA GLU A 82 -8.40 7.35 -7.30
C GLU A 82 -7.04 6.67 -7.16
N SER A 83 -6.34 6.94 -6.05
CA SER A 83 -5.09 6.25 -5.69
C SER A 83 -5.31 4.74 -5.55
N TRP A 84 -6.41 4.35 -4.90
CA TRP A 84 -6.78 2.94 -4.76
C TRP A 84 -7.03 2.27 -6.11
N ARG A 85 -7.84 2.88 -6.99
CA ARG A 85 -8.11 2.34 -8.33
C ARG A 85 -6.82 2.17 -9.14
N THR A 86 -5.92 3.14 -9.02
CA THR A 86 -4.60 3.09 -9.68
C THR A 86 -3.77 1.93 -9.14
N PHE A 87 -3.73 1.76 -7.81
CA PHE A 87 -3.03 0.66 -7.17
C PHE A 87 -3.58 -0.70 -7.60
N VAL A 88 -4.91 -0.88 -7.61
CA VAL A 88 -5.56 -2.11 -8.06
C VAL A 88 -5.16 -2.42 -9.49
N THR A 89 -5.24 -1.44 -10.39
CA THR A 89 -4.84 -1.61 -11.80
C THR A 89 -3.37 -2.05 -11.93
N GLN A 90 -2.47 -1.41 -11.18
CA GLN A 90 -1.05 -1.77 -11.16
C GLN A 90 -0.80 -3.15 -10.56
N ALA A 91 -1.57 -3.53 -9.53
CA ALA A 91 -1.52 -4.85 -8.94
C ALA A 91 -1.88 -5.91 -9.97
N TYR A 92 -2.99 -5.77 -10.70
CA TYR A 92 -3.36 -6.70 -11.77
C TYR A 92 -2.30 -6.76 -12.90
N ALA A 93 -1.65 -5.64 -13.21
CA ALA A 93 -0.61 -5.56 -14.23
C ALA A 93 0.77 -6.14 -13.81
N GLY A 94 0.92 -6.69 -12.59
CA GLY A 94 2.19 -7.28 -12.15
C GLY A 94 3.21 -6.28 -11.60
N ALA A 95 2.85 -5.00 -11.40
CA ALA A 95 3.81 -3.96 -11.04
C ALA A 95 4.56 -4.22 -9.71
N PHE A 96 3.97 -5.02 -8.82
CA PHE A 96 4.51 -5.33 -7.50
C PHE A 96 5.19 -6.70 -7.42
N ASP A 97 5.29 -7.45 -8.51
CA ASP A 97 5.80 -8.84 -8.51
C ASP A 97 7.23 -8.97 -7.96
N ARG A 98 8.06 -7.93 -8.14
CA ARG A 98 9.42 -7.87 -7.56
C ARG A 98 9.44 -7.94 -6.02
N PHE A 99 8.34 -7.55 -5.38
CA PHE A 99 8.18 -7.59 -3.93
C PHE A 99 7.55 -8.90 -3.45
N LEU A 100 6.91 -9.65 -4.36
CA LEU A 100 6.28 -10.96 -4.10
C LEU A 100 7.29 -12.11 -4.13
N ARG A 101 8.43 -11.92 -4.79
CA ARG A 101 9.53 -12.89 -4.83
C ARG A 101 10.29 -12.84 -3.50
N MET A 102 10.35 -13.99 -2.82
CA MET A 102 11.17 -14.22 -1.63
C MET A 102 12.61 -14.53 -2.02
#